data_AF-A0A5C4M1H6-F1
#
_entry.id   AF-A0A5C4M1H6-F1
#
_cell.length_a   1.000
_cell.length_b   1.000
_cell.length_c   1.000
_cell.angle_alpha   90.00
_cell.angle_beta   90.00
_cell.angle_gamma   90.00
#
_symmetry.space_group_name_H-M   'P 1'
#
loop_
_entity.id
_entity.type
_entity.pdbx_description
1 polymer ?
#
loop_
_entity_poly.entity_id
_entity_poly.type
_entity_poly.pdbx_seq_one_letter_code
_entity_poly.pdbx_strand_id
1 'polypeptide(L)'
;MSYGNVVREELRKPTRELRHAIPGVYEGYRHLHDAALAAGAVDAKTKELIALAIAVSKECDGCIAAHARGAVLQGAEPAEAAEAIGVTFLMNGGPATVYGARAYAAFEEFYAARDERDRSPASQAGQQLAP
;
A
#
# COMPACT_ATOMS: atom_id res chain seq x y z
N MET A 1 -14.39 -3.66 -9.63
CA MET A 1 -14.11 -2.22 -9.47
C MET A 1 -12.67 -2.13 -9.00
N SER A 2 -11.81 -1.42 -9.74
CA SER A 2 -10.41 -1.19 -9.33
C SER A 2 -10.37 0.05 -8.46
N TYR A 3 -9.72 -0.03 -7.30
CA TYR A 3 -9.62 1.07 -6.34
C TYR A 3 -8.17 1.53 -6.20
N GLY A 4 -7.22 0.60 -6.25
CA GLY A 4 -5.80 0.91 -6.16
C GLY A 4 -5.22 1.40 -7.48
N ASN A 5 -5.40 0.63 -8.57
CA ASN A 5 -4.74 0.96 -9.84
C ASN A 5 -5.33 2.19 -10.52
N VAL A 6 -6.66 2.36 -10.50
CA VAL A 6 -7.33 3.54 -11.06
C VAL A 6 -6.80 4.83 -10.41
N VAL A 7 -6.81 4.90 -9.08
CA VAL A 7 -6.30 6.07 -8.35
C VAL A 7 -4.83 6.35 -8.68
N ARG A 8 -4.01 5.30 -8.78
CA ARG A 8 -2.59 5.45 -9.14
C ARG A 8 -2.41 5.98 -10.57
N GLU A 9 -3.22 5.52 -11.53
CA GLU A 9 -3.13 5.99 -12.91
C GLU A 9 -3.61 7.44 -13.04
N GLU A 10 -4.69 7.81 -12.36
CA GLU A 10 -5.19 9.20 -12.31
C GLU A 10 -4.14 10.16 -11.75
N LEU A 11 -3.44 9.77 -10.68
CA LEU A 11 -2.42 10.59 -10.03
C LEU A 11 -1.07 10.62 -10.75
N ARG A 12 -0.84 9.71 -11.71
CA ARG A 12 0.47 9.51 -12.35
C ARG A 12 1.00 10.76 -13.05
N LYS A 13 0.19 11.37 -13.93
CA LYS A 13 0.60 12.58 -14.67
C LYS A 13 0.72 13.80 -13.75
N PRO A 14 -0.28 14.16 -12.92
CA PRO A 14 -0.17 15.30 -12.01
C PRO A 14 1.02 15.20 -11.04
N THR A 15 1.25 14.01 -10.47
CA THR A 15 2.39 13.78 -9.56
C THR A 15 3.73 13.99 -10.26
N ARG A 16 3.86 13.56 -11.53
CA ARG A 16 5.09 13.76 -12.30
C ARG A 16 5.35 15.24 -12.56
N GLU A 17 4.34 15.99 -13.00
CA GLU A 17 4.49 17.43 -13.27
C GLU A 17 4.82 18.19 -11.98
N LEU A 18 4.17 17.86 -10.86
CA LEU A 18 4.48 18.48 -9.57
C LEU A 18 5.90 18.13 -9.09
N ARG A 19 6.37 16.90 -9.32
CA ARG A 19 7.76 16.50 -9.04
C ARG A 19 8.78 17.31 -9.83
N HIS A 20 8.49 17.64 -11.09
CA HIS A 20 9.35 18.51 -11.89
C HIS A 20 9.35 19.97 -11.39
N ALA A 21 8.21 20.45 -10.89
CA ALA A 21 8.08 21.82 -10.39
C ALA A 21 8.80 22.05 -9.04
N ILE A 22 8.80 21.05 -8.14
CA ILE A 22 9.38 21.15 -6.79
C ILE A 22 10.32 19.96 -6.46
N PRO A 23 11.40 19.74 -7.23
CA PRO A 23 12.21 18.53 -7.13
C PRO A 23 12.86 18.34 -5.75
N GLY A 24 13.37 19.41 -5.13
CA GLY A 24 13.99 19.34 -3.80
C GLY A 24 13.02 18.94 -2.68
N VAL A 25 11.75 19.33 -2.78
CA VAL A 25 10.71 18.91 -1.81
C VAL A 25 10.42 17.41 -1.95
N TYR A 26 10.30 16.92 -3.18
CA TYR A 26 10.11 15.49 -3.43
C TYR A 26 11.31 14.64 -3.01
N GLU A 27 12.53 15.14 -3.20
CA GLU A 27 13.74 14.45 -2.74
C GLU A 27 13.77 14.34 -1.21
N GLY A 28 13.56 15.45 -0.49
CA GLY A 28 13.50 15.44 0.96
C GLY A 28 12.39 14.53 1.49
N TYR A 29 11.21 14.59 0.88
CA TYR A 29 10.09 13.71 1.24
C TYR A 29 10.42 12.24 0.98
N ARG A 30 11.07 11.90 -0.13
CA ARG A 30 11.48 10.52 -0.42
C ARG A 30 12.44 10.00 0.64
N HIS A 31 13.43 10.78 1.06
CA HIS A 31 14.35 10.38 2.13
C HIS A 31 13.61 10.11 3.45
N LEU A 32 12.67 11.00 3.84
CA LEU A 32 11.83 10.79 5.02
C LEU A 32 11.01 9.50 4.90
N HIS A 33 10.33 9.32 3.77
CA HIS A 33 9.49 8.17 3.50
C HIS A 33 10.28 6.86 3.60
N ASP A 34 11.42 6.77 2.91
CA ASP A 34 12.25 5.56 2.88
C ASP A 34 12.80 5.24 4.28
N ALA A 35 13.26 6.25 5.02
CA ALA A 35 13.75 6.07 6.39
C ALA A 35 12.65 5.64 7.37
N ALA A 36 11.44 6.21 7.24
CA ALA A 36 10.31 5.89 8.10
C ALA A 36 9.84 4.43 7.91
N LEU A 37 9.79 3.95 6.66
CA LEU A 37 9.32 2.60 6.32
C LEU A 37 10.42 1.53 6.37
N ALA A 38 11.70 1.90 6.45
CA ALA A 38 12.79 0.94 6.62
C ALA A 38 12.56 0.03 7.84
N ALA A 39 12.81 -1.27 7.69
CA ALA A 39 12.68 -2.23 8.79
C ALA A 39 13.65 -1.90 9.93
N GLY A 40 13.19 -2.05 11.17
CA GLY A 40 13.98 -1.87 12.38
C GLY A 40 13.39 -2.70 13.53
N ALA A 41 13.23 -2.10 14.71
CA ALA A 41 12.50 -2.76 15.81
C ALA A 41 11.03 -3.09 15.46
N VAL A 42 10.46 -2.36 14.51
CA VAL A 42 9.20 -2.69 13.84
C VAL A 42 9.52 -3.03 12.39
N ASP A 43 9.07 -4.18 11.90
CA ASP A 43 9.31 -4.61 10.52
C ASP A 43 8.55 -3.75 9.49
N ALA A 44 8.98 -3.82 8.24
CA ALA A 44 8.42 -2.99 7.16
C ALA A 44 6.96 -3.33 6.87
N LYS A 45 6.55 -4.61 6.97
CA LYS A 45 5.17 -5.06 6.80
C LYS A 45 4.23 -4.38 7.80
N THR A 46 4.59 -4.42 9.07
CA THR A 46 3.84 -3.81 10.16
C THR A 46 3.76 -2.30 9.98
N LYS A 47 4.85 -1.65 9.55
CA LYS A 47 4.86 -0.21 9.25
C LYS A 47 3.93 0.15 8.09
N GLU A 48 3.88 -0.65 7.02
CA GLU A 48 2.96 -0.43 5.91
C GLU A 48 1.50 -0.66 6.31
N LEU A 49 1.20 -1.64 7.17
CA LEU A 49 -0.14 -1.84 7.72
C LEU A 49 -0.58 -0.66 8.61
N ILE A 50 0.33 -0.12 9.43
CA ILE A 50 0.09 1.12 10.19
C ILE A 50 -0.18 2.29 9.23
N ALA A 51 0.64 2.44 8.18
CA ALA A 51 0.47 3.50 7.20
C ALA A 51 -0.86 3.38 6.43
N LEU A 52 -1.30 2.15 6.11
CA LEU A 52 -2.60 1.88 5.51
C LEU A 52 -3.75 2.26 6.45
N ALA A 53 -3.66 1.92 7.74
CA ALA A 53 -4.66 2.32 8.73
C ALA A 53 -4.73 3.86 8.88
N ILE A 54 -3.58 4.54 8.87
CA ILE A 54 -3.51 6.01 8.87
C ILE A 54 -4.12 6.57 7.58
N ALA A 55 -3.86 5.96 6.43
CA ALA A 55 -4.44 6.40 5.15
C ALA A 55 -5.97 6.33 5.14
N VAL A 56 -6.55 5.28 5.75
CA VAL A 56 -8.00 5.17 6.00
C VAL A 56 -8.48 6.29 6.92
N SER A 57 -7.79 6.51 8.04
CA SER A 57 -8.15 7.56 9.00
C SER A 57 -8.05 8.97 8.42
N LYS A 58 -7.16 9.17 7.44
CA LYS A 58 -6.99 10.41 6.68
C LYS A 58 -7.90 10.52 5.46
N GLU A 59 -8.72 9.51 5.19
CA GLU A 59 -9.68 9.53 4.08
C GLU A 59 -9.00 9.80 2.73
N CYS A 60 -7.76 9.30 2.57
CA CYS A 60 -6.90 9.63 1.45
C CYS A 60 -6.78 8.44 0.49
N ASP A 61 -7.57 8.43 -0.59
CA ASP A 61 -7.55 7.33 -1.58
C ASP A 61 -6.16 7.12 -2.21
N GLY A 62 -5.40 8.19 -2.46
CA GLY A 62 -4.03 8.10 -2.97
C GLY A 62 -3.06 7.43 -1.99
N CYS A 63 -3.20 7.74 -0.70
CA CYS A 63 -2.41 7.14 0.38
C CYS A 63 -2.81 5.67 0.57
N ILE A 64 -4.12 5.37 0.50
CA ILE A 64 -4.65 4.02 0.55
C ILE A 64 -4.04 3.18 -0.57
N ALA A 65 -4.08 3.66 -1.81
CA ALA A 65 -3.53 2.93 -2.95
C ALA A 65 -2.01 2.71 -2.84
N ALA A 66 -1.27 3.68 -2.29
CA ALA A 66 0.17 3.56 -2.08
C ALA A 66 0.51 2.50 -1.02
N HIS A 67 -0.09 2.60 0.17
CA HIS A 67 0.26 1.74 1.31
C HIS A 67 -0.41 0.37 1.27
N ALA A 68 -1.55 0.21 0.59
CA ALA A 68 -2.09 -1.12 0.28
C ALA A 68 -1.12 -1.90 -0.61
N ARG A 69 -0.57 -1.26 -1.65
CA ARG A 69 0.46 -1.88 -2.51
C ARG A 69 1.76 -2.13 -1.74
N GLY A 70 2.19 -1.18 -0.92
CA GLY A 70 3.37 -1.30 -0.07
C GLY A 70 3.27 -2.51 0.86
N ALA A 71 2.16 -2.64 1.60
CA ALA A 71 1.89 -3.76 2.49
C ALA A 71 1.94 -5.11 1.75
N VAL A 72 1.26 -5.23 0.60
CA VAL A 72 1.33 -6.45 -0.23
C VAL A 72 2.75 -6.76 -0.67
N LEU A 73 3.55 -5.75 -1.07
CA LEU A 73 4.95 -5.99 -1.46
C LEU A 73 5.84 -6.43 -0.30
N GLN A 74 5.50 -6.05 0.93
CA GLN A 74 6.18 -6.50 2.15
C GLN A 74 5.66 -7.83 2.69
N GLY A 75 4.79 -8.54 1.94
CA GLY A 75 4.30 -9.85 2.33
C GLY A 75 3.13 -9.84 3.30
N ALA A 76 2.39 -8.72 3.40
CA ALA A 76 1.13 -8.72 4.13
C ALA A 76 0.10 -9.63 3.47
N GLU A 77 -0.69 -10.28 4.31
CA GLU A 77 -1.80 -11.15 3.92
C GLU A 77 -3.17 -10.45 4.13
N PRO A 78 -4.23 -10.87 3.40
CA PRO A 78 -5.56 -10.27 3.51
C PRO A 78 -6.10 -10.19 4.94
N ALA A 79 -5.88 -11.23 5.74
CA ALA A 79 -6.31 -11.27 7.13
C ALA A 79 -5.65 -10.18 7.98
N GLU A 80 -4.34 -9.94 7.78
CA GLU A 80 -3.60 -8.91 8.51
C GLU A 80 -4.08 -7.50 8.13
N ALA A 81 -4.35 -7.28 6.84
CA ALA A 81 -4.94 -6.02 6.37
C ALA A 81 -6.34 -5.79 6.93
N ALA A 82 -7.20 -6.82 6.96
CA ALA A 82 -8.53 -6.74 7.51
C ALA A 82 -8.52 -6.38 9.01
N GLU A 83 -7.65 -7.01 9.80
CA GLU A 83 -7.52 -6.71 11.23
C GLU A 83 -7.03 -5.27 11.47
N ALA A 84 -6.00 -4.83 10.73
CA ALA A 84 -5.50 -3.45 10.81
C ALA A 84 -6.56 -2.41 10.43
N ILE A 85 -7.35 -2.68 9.39
CA ILE A 85 -8.48 -1.83 8.98
C ILE A 85 -9.58 -1.84 10.04
N GLY A 86 -9.86 -2.98 10.67
CA GLY A 86 -10.85 -3.07 11.76
C GLY A 86 -10.54 -2.12 12.92
N VAL A 87 -9.27 -1.92 13.26
CA VAL A 87 -8.85 -0.93 14.27
C VAL A 87 -9.29 0.48 13.90
N THR A 88 -9.32 0.83 12.61
CA THR A 88 -9.77 2.15 12.16
C THR A 88 -11.25 2.38 12.43
N PHE A 89 -12.07 1.33 12.51
CA PHE A 89 -13.51 1.47 12.78
C PHE A 89 -13.73 1.88 14.23
N LEU A 90 -12.93 1.35 15.16
CA LEU A 90 -12.90 1.80 16.55
C LEU A 90 -12.50 3.27 16.67
N MET A 91 -11.47 3.69 15.92
CA MET A 91 -10.85 5.01 16.07
C MET A 91 -11.57 6.14 15.33
N ASN A 92 -12.19 5.84 14.18
CA ASN A 92 -12.79 6.83 13.28
C ASN A 92 -14.30 6.63 13.09
N GLY A 93 -14.90 5.55 13.58
CA GLY A 93 -16.35 5.30 13.50
C GLY A 93 -16.86 5.15 12.06
N GLY A 94 -18.02 5.75 11.77
CA GLY A 94 -18.73 5.62 10.50
C GLY A 94 -17.87 5.86 9.24
N PRO A 95 -17.10 6.95 9.12
CA PRO A 95 -16.24 7.21 7.96
C PRO A 95 -15.26 6.09 7.63
N ALA A 96 -14.71 5.41 8.65
CA ALA A 96 -13.81 4.28 8.46
C ALA A 96 -14.49 3.09 7.78
N THR A 97 -15.81 2.93 7.93
CA THR A 97 -16.54 1.86 7.22
C THR A 97 -16.54 2.07 5.71
N VAL A 98 -16.43 3.31 5.24
CA VAL A 98 -16.35 3.65 3.81
C VAL A 98 -14.90 3.53 3.31
N TYR A 99 -13.98 4.25 3.94
CA TYR A 99 -12.58 4.26 3.50
C TYR A 99 -11.84 2.96 3.80
N GLY A 100 -12.24 2.24 4.84
CA GLY A 100 -11.73 0.89 5.14
C GLY A 100 -12.17 -0.12 4.10
N ALA A 101 -13.43 -0.08 3.63
CA ALA A 101 -13.88 -0.93 2.53
C ALA A 101 -13.09 -0.66 1.24
N ARG A 102 -12.82 0.62 0.93
CA ARG A 102 -11.95 1.01 -0.20
C ARG A 102 -10.52 0.51 -0.03
N ALA A 103 -9.96 0.63 1.18
CA ALA A 103 -8.62 0.17 1.49
C ALA A 103 -8.48 -1.34 1.35
N TYR A 104 -9.45 -2.10 1.85
CA TYR A 104 -9.47 -3.55 1.69
C TYR A 104 -9.57 -3.95 0.22
N ALA A 105 -10.44 -3.29 -0.55
CA ALA A 105 -10.57 -3.56 -1.98
C ALA A 105 -9.28 -3.23 -2.77
N ALA A 106 -8.58 -2.14 -2.44
CA ALA A 106 -7.29 -1.82 -3.04
C ALA A 106 -6.21 -2.84 -2.65
N PHE A 107 -6.20 -3.32 -1.41
CA PHE A 107 -5.28 -4.36 -0.94
C PHE A 107 -5.49 -5.66 -1.70
N GLU A 108 -6.73 -6.17 -1.76
CA GLU A 108 -7.11 -7.37 -2.51
C GLU A 108 -6.71 -7.29 -3.98
N GLU A 109 -6.90 -6.13 -4.61
CA GLU A 109 -6.48 -5.91 -6.00
C GLU A 109 -4.98 -6.09 -6.20
N PHE A 110 -4.15 -5.55 -5.31
CA PHE A 110 -2.70 -5.73 -5.38
C PHE A 110 -2.25 -7.12 -4.97
N TYR A 111 -2.93 -7.73 -4.00
CA TYR A 111 -2.67 -9.08 -3.53
C TYR A 111 -2.93 -10.10 -4.64
N ALA A 112 -4.09 -10.05 -5.30
CA ALA A 112 -4.42 -10.91 -6.43
C ALA A 112 -3.36 -10.80 -7.54
N ALA A 113 -2.93 -9.58 -7.86
CA ALA A 113 -1.86 -9.37 -8.84
C ALA A 113 -0.49 -9.95 -8.39
N ARG A 114 -0.19 -9.98 -7.09
CA ARG A 114 1.02 -10.64 -6.54
C ARG A 114 0.89 -12.15 -6.65
N ASP A 115 -0.21 -12.70 -6.18
CA ASP A 115 -0.50 -14.14 -6.19
C ASP A 115 -0.52 -14.72 -7.62
N GLU A 116 -1.08 -14.00 -8.59
CA GLU A 116 -0.98 -14.37 -10.01
C GLU A 116 0.46 -14.40 -10.53
N ARG A 117 1.29 -13.41 -10.16
CA ARG A 117 2.72 -13.40 -10.53
C ARG A 117 3.47 -14.55 -9.88
N ASP A 118 3.24 -14.81 -8.60
CA ASP A 118 3.94 -15.83 -7.83
C ASP A 118 3.58 -17.24 -8.31
N ARG A 119 2.34 -17.46 -8.76
CA ARG A 119 1.87 -18.72 -9.37
C ARG A 119 2.27 -18.90 -10.84
N SER A 120 2.90 -17.91 -11.47
CA SER A 120 3.29 -18.02 -12.88
C SER A 120 4.39 -19.08 -13.10
N PRO A 121 4.40 -19.81 -14.23
CA PRO A 121 5.44 -20.82 -14.49
C PRO A 121 6.86 -20.25 -14.47
N ALA A 122 7.02 -18.98 -14.84
CA ALA A 122 8.30 -18.29 -14.87
C ALA A 122 8.85 -17.95 -13.47
N SER A 123 8.00 -17.63 -12.49
CA SER A 123 8.42 -17.39 -11.10
C SER A 123 8.77 -18.69 -10.38
N GLN A 124 8.03 -19.77 -10.65
CA GLN A 124 8.25 -21.09 -10.04
C GLN A 124 9.57 -21.73 -10.52
N ALA A 125 9.93 -21.56 -11.80
CA ALA A 125 11.21 -22.03 -12.33
C ALA A 125 12.43 -21.37 -11.66
N GLY A 126 12.31 -20.10 -11.23
CA GLY A 126 13.37 -19.38 -10.52
C GLY A 126 13.58 -19.83 -9.07
N GLN A 127 12.53 -20.31 -8.39
CA GLN A 127 12.61 -20.80 -7.01
C GLN A 127 13.16 -22.23 -6.92
N GLN A 128 13.03 -23.03 -7.97
CA GLN A 128 13.53 -24.41 -8.04
C GLN A 128 15.05 -24.54 -8.33
N LEU A 129 15.70 -23.42 -8.65
CA LEU A 129 17.14 -23.34 -8.95
C LEU A 129 17.96 -22.69 -7.82
N ALA A 130 17.33 -22.27 -6.71
CA ALA A 130 18.03 -21.82 -5.51
C ALA A 130 18.47 -23.05 -4.68
N PRO A 131 19.77 -23.19 -4.33
CA PRO A 131 20.32 -24.35 -3.65
C PRO A 131 19.87 -24.49 -2.20
#